data_AF-A0A4R6KFQ5-F1
#
_entry.id   AF-A0A4R6KFQ5-F1
#
_cell.length_a   1.000
_cell.length_b   1.000
_cell.length_c   1.000
_cell.angle_alpha   90.00
_cell.angle_beta   90.00
_cell.angle_gamma   90.00
#
_symmetry.space_group_name_H-M   'P 1'
#
loop_
_entity.id
_entity.type
_entity.pdbx_description
1 polymer ?
#
loop_
_entity_poly.entity_id
_entity_poly.type
_entity_poly.pdbx_seq_one_letter_code
_entity_poly.pdbx_strand_id
1 'polypeptide(L)'
;MSSHRTSPARHRSRAAAIVLATVALVVAGLGPAAVAQGSGYGARKPTVVLVHGAWADASSWNAVIKQLQNDGYPVAAVANPLRSLSGDAASVRAFLETLDGPAVVVGHSYGGAVVTNAAAGVPNVKALVYVNAFAPDSGESATGLAGPDSALSADPTTIFNFVPATLPPTGSTDLYLKRSTVFTSFATGLSSEDKGLVVATQRPATLGALSEPSGTPAWRTIPSWYLIGTRDQIIPPTVQRAMATRAGSVTRPSTPATSA
;
A
#
# COMPACT_ATOMS: atom_id res chain seq x y z
N MET A 1 66.36 -6.98 -38.07
CA MET A 1 65.03 -6.73 -37.47
C MET A 1 65.30 -6.02 -36.15
N SER A 2 65.53 -4.72 -36.13
CA SER A 2 64.59 -3.58 -36.27
C SER A 2 63.76 -3.29 -35.00
N SER A 3 63.74 -2.01 -34.63
CA SER A 3 63.05 -1.32 -33.51
C SER A 3 63.66 -1.53 -32.11
N HIS A 4 64.33 -0.58 -31.42
CA HIS A 4 64.13 0.88 -31.17
C HIS A 4 62.80 1.24 -30.52
N ARG A 5 62.85 1.70 -29.25
CA ARG A 5 62.22 2.94 -28.71
C ARG A 5 62.47 3.01 -27.18
N THR A 6 63.46 3.77 -26.71
CA THR A 6 63.44 5.23 -26.38
C THR A 6 62.50 5.60 -25.22
N SER A 7 63.10 5.83 -24.04
CA SER A 7 62.54 6.67 -22.97
C SER A 7 62.44 8.14 -23.43
N PRO A 8 61.43 8.89 -22.99
CA PRO A 8 61.51 10.33 -22.95
C PRO A 8 61.86 10.81 -21.53
N ALA A 9 62.93 11.59 -21.44
CA ALA A 9 63.13 12.57 -20.39
C ALA A 9 62.94 13.98 -21.00
N ARG A 10 62.69 14.97 -20.11
CA ARG A 10 62.51 16.43 -20.33
C ARG A 10 61.03 16.81 -20.50
N HIS A 11 60.48 17.76 -19.74
CA HIS A 11 61.01 19.09 -19.44
C HIS A 11 60.65 19.61 -18.03
N ARG A 12 61.63 20.23 -17.37
CA ARG A 12 61.42 21.24 -16.31
C ARG A 12 61.08 22.59 -16.98
N SER A 13 60.13 23.34 -16.42
CA SER A 13 60.07 24.82 -16.31
C SER A 13 58.81 25.20 -15.52
N ARG A 14 58.92 25.52 -14.22
CA ARG A 14 59.10 26.86 -13.62
C ARG A 14 57.78 27.65 -13.43
N ALA A 15 57.39 27.69 -12.15
CA ALA A 15 56.93 28.87 -11.39
C ALA A 15 55.59 29.56 -11.74
N ALA A 16 54.67 29.58 -10.76
CA ALA A 16 54.11 30.78 -10.11
C ALA A 16 53.09 30.30 -9.05
N ALA A 17 53.46 30.28 -7.78
CA ALA A 17 53.26 31.37 -6.80
C ALA A 17 51.81 31.48 -6.29
N ILE A 18 51.68 31.11 -5.02
CA ILE A 18 50.55 31.26 -4.11
C ILE A 18 50.20 32.75 -3.93
N VAL A 19 48.91 33.10 -3.91
CA VAL A 19 48.37 34.12 -2.98
C VAL A 19 46.95 33.72 -2.57
N LEU A 20 46.78 33.34 -1.30
CA LEU A 20 45.53 33.45 -0.56
C LEU A 20 45.25 34.93 -0.30
N ALA A 21 44.02 35.39 -0.54
CA ALA A 21 43.50 36.61 0.08
C ALA A 21 42.06 36.38 0.53
N THR A 22 41.91 36.23 1.84
CA THR A 22 40.69 36.37 2.64
C THR A 22 40.06 37.75 2.48
N VAL A 23 38.73 37.82 2.36
CA VAL A 23 37.96 39.02 2.75
C VAL A 23 36.85 38.60 3.70
N ALA A 24 36.93 39.10 4.92
CA ALA A 24 35.96 38.95 5.97
C ALA A 24 34.88 40.05 5.91
N LEU A 25 33.63 39.61 6.09
CA LEU A 25 32.49 40.23 6.79
C LEU A 25 32.25 41.75 6.75
N VAL A 26 31.04 42.13 6.31
CA VAL A 26 30.25 43.23 6.90
C VAL A 26 28.86 42.68 7.26
N VAL A 27 28.52 42.76 8.55
CA VAL A 27 27.21 42.45 9.14
C VAL A 27 26.47 43.77 9.33
N ALA A 28 25.21 43.86 8.89
CA ALA A 28 24.14 44.55 9.63
C ALA A 28 22.79 44.42 8.93
N GLY A 29 21.80 43.90 9.66
CA GLY A 29 20.47 44.52 9.62
C GLY A 29 19.36 43.81 8.86
N LEU A 30 19.09 42.53 9.14
CA LEU A 30 17.73 41.99 9.13
C LEU A 30 17.64 40.98 10.28
N GLY A 31 17.01 41.36 11.39
CA GLY A 31 16.68 40.41 12.45
C GLY A 31 15.80 39.29 11.88
N PRO A 32 15.77 38.08 12.49
CA PRO A 32 14.79 37.10 12.10
C PRO A 32 13.42 37.72 12.35
N ALA A 33 12.70 38.05 11.26
CA ALA A 33 11.26 38.11 11.34
C ALA A 33 10.86 36.74 11.88
N ALA A 34 10.39 36.69 13.12
CA ALA A 34 9.65 35.54 13.59
C ALA A 34 8.47 35.42 12.63
N VAL A 35 8.63 34.56 11.62
CA VAL A 35 7.52 34.06 10.84
C VAL A 35 6.68 33.37 11.90
N ALA A 36 5.60 34.05 12.30
CA ALA A 36 4.50 33.39 12.95
C ALA A 36 4.18 32.20 12.04
N GLN A 37 4.49 30.99 12.49
CA GLN A 37 3.90 29.79 11.91
C GLN A 37 2.43 29.81 12.33
N GLY A 38 1.68 30.72 11.69
CA GLY A 38 0.25 30.62 11.61
C GLY A 38 -0.04 29.31 10.91
N SER A 39 -0.69 28.42 11.64
CA SER A 39 -1.46 27.27 11.16
C SER A 39 -2.02 27.54 9.77
N GLY A 40 -1.43 26.90 8.75
CA GLY A 40 -1.65 27.25 7.35
C GLY A 40 -1.53 26.06 6.41
N TYR A 41 -2.14 24.92 6.74
CA TYR A 41 -2.59 24.01 5.68
C TYR A 41 -3.81 24.66 4.99
N GLY A 42 -3.58 25.77 4.29
CA GLY A 42 -4.57 26.36 3.40
C GLY A 42 -4.68 25.53 2.11
N ALA A 43 -5.89 25.04 1.84
CA ALA A 43 -6.41 24.62 0.53
C ALA A 43 -5.74 23.48 -0.28
N ARG A 44 -4.70 22.78 0.21
CA ARG A 44 -4.20 21.58 -0.50
C ARG A 44 -4.94 20.33 -0.02
N LYS A 45 -5.61 19.64 -0.95
CA LYS A 45 -6.28 18.36 -0.69
C LYS A 45 -5.28 17.31 -0.17
N PRO A 46 -5.69 16.42 0.76
CA PRO A 46 -4.82 15.36 1.25
C PRO A 46 -4.46 14.39 0.13
N THR A 47 -3.29 13.77 0.22
CA THR A 47 -2.90 12.68 -0.69
C THR A 47 -3.70 11.43 -0.35
N VAL A 48 -4.38 10.86 -1.34
CA VAL A 48 -5.07 9.57 -1.20
C VAL A 48 -4.13 8.45 -1.60
N VAL A 49 -3.81 7.58 -0.65
CA VAL A 49 -2.92 6.43 -0.86
C VAL A 49 -3.76 5.16 -0.93
N LEU A 50 -3.77 4.50 -2.08
CA LEU A 50 -4.58 3.32 -2.36
C LEU A 50 -3.73 2.06 -2.31
N VAL A 51 -4.13 1.08 -1.49
CA VAL A 51 -3.43 -0.19 -1.30
C VAL A 51 -4.35 -1.34 -1.69
N HIS A 52 -3.92 -2.11 -2.68
CA HIS A 52 -4.67 -3.25 -3.21
C HIS A 52 -4.64 -4.45 -2.25
N GLY A 53 -5.58 -5.38 -2.46
CA GLY A 53 -5.64 -6.65 -1.74
C GLY A 53 -4.86 -7.77 -2.42
N ALA A 54 -5.00 -8.98 -1.87
CA ALA A 54 -4.46 -10.21 -2.45
C ALA A 54 -5.04 -10.47 -3.85
N TRP A 55 -4.26 -11.13 -4.71
CA TRP A 55 -4.63 -11.46 -6.09
C TRP A 55 -4.82 -10.26 -7.04
N ALA A 56 -4.61 -9.04 -6.55
CA ALA A 56 -4.72 -7.81 -7.31
C ALA A 56 -3.38 -7.04 -7.34
N ASP A 57 -3.35 -5.95 -8.10
CA ASP A 57 -2.26 -4.98 -8.13
C ASP A 57 -2.79 -3.55 -8.05
N ALA A 58 -1.88 -2.55 -8.12
CA ALA A 58 -2.25 -1.14 -8.03
C ALA A 58 -3.23 -0.69 -9.13
N SER A 59 -3.26 -1.35 -10.29
CA SER A 59 -4.15 -1.04 -11.41
C SER A 59 -5.62 -1.37 -11.11
N SER A 60 -5.90 -2.21 -10.09
CA SER A 60 -7.27 -2.45 -9.60
C SER A 60 -7.98 -1.17 -9.16
N TRP A 61 -7.22 -0.11 -8.86
CA TRP A 61 -7.74 1.19 -8.49
C TRP A 61 -7.91 2.16 -9.67
N ASN A 62 -7.62 1.79 -10.92
CA ASN A 62 -7.59 2.71 -12.07
C ASN A 62 -8.85 3.58 -12.20
N ALA A 63 -10.04 3.01 -12.02
CA ALA A 63 -11.29 3.77 -12.09
C ALA A 63 -11.42 4.78 -10.95
N VAL A 64 -11.05 4.39 -9.73
CA VAL A 64 -11.09 5.24 -8.53
C VAL A 64 -10.03 6.34 -8.61
N ILE A 65 -8.82 6.01 -9.08
CA ILE A 65 -7.74 6.99 -9.31
C ILE A 65 -8.23 8.09 -10.24
N LYS A 66 -8.83 7.72 -11.39
CA LYS A 66 -9.37 8.70 -12.35
C LYS A 66 -10.41 9.61 -11.70
N GLN A 67 -11.34 9.07 -10.93
CA GLN A 67 -12.36 9.88 -10.24
C GLN A 67 -11.76 10.83 -9.21
N LEU A 68 -10.88 10.34 -8.34
CA LEU A 68 -10.22 11.16 -7.31
C LEU A 68 -9.33 12.26 -7.92
N GLN A 69 -8.65 11.97 -9.02
CA GLN A 69 -7.85 12.96 -9.76
C GLN A 69 -8.73 14.02 -10.42
N ASN A 70 -9.87 13.63 -11.00
CA ASN A 70 -10.85 14.58 -11.54
C ASN A 70 -11.40 15.50 -10.45
N ASP A 71 -11.55 14.98 -9.23
CA ASP A 71 -11.91 15.76 -8.06
C ASP A 71 -10.74 16.61 -7.53
N GLY A 72 -9.54 16.51 -8.09
CA GLY A 72 -8.37 17.31 -7.72
C GLY A 72 -7.58 16.78 -6.51
N TYR A 73 -7.79 15.53 -6.10
CA TYR A 73 -6.93 14.91 -5.08
C TYR A 73 -5.60 14.45 -5.69
N PRO A 74 -4.46 14.66 -5.00
CA PRO A 74 -3.25 13.88 -5.26
C PRO A 74 -3.53 12.41 -4.92
N VAL A 75 -3.14 11.49 -5.81
CA VAL A 75 -3.39 10.06 -5.63
C VAL A 75 -2.11 9.28 -5.87
N ALA A 76 -1.84 8.32 -4.99
CA ALA A 76 -0.80 7.32 -5.17
C ALA A 76 -1.38 5.93 -4.95
N ALA A 77 -1.17 5.01 -5.89
CA ALA A 77 -1.52 3.61 -5.71
C ALA A 77 -0.24 2.80 -5.47
N VAL A 78 -0.12 2.22 -4.28
CA VAL A 78 1.10 1.52 -3.86
C VAL A 78 0.92 0.02 -4.07
N ALA A 79 1.81 -0.56 -4.88
CA ALA A 79 1.84 -2.00 -5.10
C ALA A 79 2.59 -2.67 -3.94
N ASN A 80 1.85 -3.24 -2.98
CA ASN A 80 2.49 -4.01 -1.92
C ASN A 80 3.06 -5.34 -2.49
N PRO A 81 4.13 -5.91 -1.88
CA PRO A 81 4.77 -7.14 -2.36
C PRO A 81 3.91 -8.41 -2.28
N LEU A 82 2.90 -8.46 -1.40
CA LEU A 82 2.06 -9.62 -1.10
C LEU A 82 2.84 -10.80 -0.49
N ARG A 83 3.94 -10.52 0.25
CA ARG A 83 4.89 -11.57 0.70
C ARG A 83 4.81 -11.88 2.19
N SER A 84 4.58 -10.85 3.01
CA SER A 84 4.34 -10.96 4.45
C SER A 84 3.56 -9.71 4.88
N LEU A 85 2.67 -9.80 5.87
CA LEU A 85 1.94 -8.65 6.38
C LEU A 85 2.89 -7.56 6.89
N SER A 86 3.92 -7.96 7.64
CA SER A 86 4.91 -7.03 8.19
C SER A 86 5.74 -6.33 7.10
N GLY A 87 6.21 -7.08 6.10
CA GLY A 87 7.00 -6.56 4.99
C GLY A 87 6.17 -5.70 4.03
N ASP A 88 4.93 -6.10 3.77
CA ASP A 88 4.00 -5.35 2.96
C ASP A 88 3.63 -4.01 3.64
N ALA A 89 3.39 -4.05 4.95
CA ALA A 89 3.14 -2.86 5.75
C ALA A 89 4.37 -1.94 5.82
N ALA A 90 5.57 -2.49 5.98
CA ALA A 90 6.82 -1.72 5.98
C ALA A 90 7.05 -1.00 4.64
N SER A 91 6.78 -1.67 3.51
CA SER A 91 6.86 -1.08 2.18
C SER A 91 5.91 0.10 2.00
N VAL A 92 4.64 -0.07 2.40
CA VAL A 92 3.65 1.02 2.37
C VAL A 92 4.03 2.15 3.34
N ARG A 93 4.49 1.82 4.55
CA ARG A 93 4.92 2.79 5.55
C ARG A 93 6.06 3.67 5.02
N ALA A 94 7.07 3.06 4.43
CA ALA A 94 8.20 3.79 3.86
C ALA A 94 7.73 4.84 2.83
N PHE A 95 6.73 4.51 2.00
CA PHE A 95 6.13 5.48 1.09
C PHE A 95 5.36 6.59 1.83
N LEU A 96 4.55 6.25 2.84
CA LEU A 96 3.79 7.24 3.62
C LEU A 96 4.71 8.27 4.31
N GLU A 97 5.87 7.83 4.78
CA GLU A 97 6.86 8.70 5.43
C GLU A 97 7.56 9.67 4.46
N THR A 98 7.47 9.44 3.14
CA THR A 98 7.95 10.41 2.13
C THR A 98 6.95 11.51 1.79
N LEU A 99 5.69 11.40 2.23
CA LEU A 99 4.64 12.33 1.83
C LEU A 99 4.71 13.63 2.64
N ASP A 100 4.80 14.74 1.91
CA ASP A 100 4.58 16.07 2.47
C ASP A 100 3.09 16.34 2.67
N GLY A 101 2.68 16.49 3.93
CA GLY A 101 1.31 16.87 4.30
C GLY A 101 0.35 15.70 4.58
N PRO A 102 -0.94 15.99 4.77
CA PRO A 102 -1.90 15.00 5.27
C PRO A 102 -2.21 13.91 4.25
N ALA A 103 -2.30 12.67 4.72
CA ALA A 103 -2.65 11.50 3.91
C ALA A 103 -3.95 10.83 4.38
N VAL A 104 -4.74 10.35 3.42
CA VAL A 104 -5.84 9.41 3.62
C VAL A 104 -5.40 8.07 3.03
N VAL A 105 -5.36 7.02 3.86
CA VAL A 105 -4.86 5.72 3.45
C VAL A 105 -6.02 4.74 3.31
N VAL A 106 -6.13 4.13 2.13
CA VAL A 106 -7.25 3.28 1.73
C VAL A 106 -6.74 1.87 1.48
N GLY A 107 -7.34 0.88 2.13
CA GLY A 107 -7.03 -0.53 1.93
C GLY A 107 -8.24 -1.31 1.44
N HIS A 108 -8.08 -2.07 0.35
CA HIS A 108 -9.09 -3.04 -0.10
C HIS A 108 -8.71 -4.46 0.30
N SER A 109 -9.67 -5.25 0.79
CA SER A 109 -9.46 -6.66 1.17
C SER A 109 -8.24 -6.82 2.11
N TYR A 110 -7.26 -7.66 1.77
CA TYR A 110 -5.97 -7.79 2.46
C TYR A 110 -5.23 -6.45 2.65
N GLY A 111 -5.36 -5.52 1.69
CA GLY A 111 -4.79 -4.18 1.79
C GLY A 111 -5.28 -3.43 3.03
N GLY A 112 -6.46 -3.76 3.57
CA GLY A 112 -6.93 -3.26 4.86
C GLY A 112 -6.01 -3.65 6.02
N ALA A 113 -5.57 -4.91 6.08
CA ALA A 113 -4.61 -5.37 7.09
C ALA A 113 -3.27 -4.66 6.93
N VAL A 114 -2.80 -4.51 5.67
CA VAL A 114 -1.56 -3.79 5.35
C VAL A 114 -1.62 -2.34 5.86
N VAL A 115 -2.67 -1.58 5.53
CA VAL A 115 -2.78 -0.17 5.95
C VAL A 115 -3.01 -0.02 7.45
N THR A 116 -3.66 -1.00 8.08
CA THR A 116 -3.84 -1.05 9.55
C THR A 116 -2.50 -1.12 10.27
N ASN A 117 -1.51 -1.83 9.71
CA ASN A 117 -0.17 -1.95 10.28
C ASN A 117 0.73 -0.80 9.82
N ALA A 118 0.69 -0.44 8.54
CA ALA A 118 1.57 0.58 7.96
C ALA A 118 1.37 1.96 8.56
N ALA A 119 0.12 2.36 8.82
CA ALA A 119 -0.22 3.69 9.30
C ALA A 119 -0.01 3.89 10.80
N ALA A 120 0.25 2.83 11.58
CA ALA A 120 0.37 2.92 13.02
C ALA A 120 1.53 3.84 13.42
N GLY A 121 1.24 4.91 14.15
CA GLY A 121 2.24 5.89 14.57
C GLY A 121 2.84 6.75 13.44
N VAL A 122 2.24 6.78 12.25
CA VAL A 122 2.68 7.68 11.16
C VAL A 122 1.96 9.03 11.27
N PRO A 123 2.64 10.13 11.63
CA PRO A 123 1.97 11.37 12.06
C PRO A 123 1.16 12.08 10.97
N ASN A 124 1.51 11.89 9.69
CA ASN A 124 0.85 12.56 8.57
C ASN A 124 -0.41 11.82 8.10
N VAL A 125 -0.66 10.57 8.53
CA VAL A 125 -1.89 9.84 8.21
C VAL A 125 -3.04 10.33 9.08
N LYS A 126 -4.09 10.86 8.45
CA LYS A 126 -5.22 11.50 9.14
C LYS A 126 -6.52 10.70 9.09
N ALA A 127 -6.62 9.74 8.18
CA ALA A 127 -7.79 8.88 8.03
C ALA A 127 -7.43 7.53 7.43
N LEU A 128 -8.15 6.50 7.87
CA LEU A 128 -8.14 5.16 7.29
C LEU A 128 -9.46 4.90 6.57
N VAL A 129 -9.41 4.31 5.38
CA VAL A 129 -10.62 3.86 4.67
C VAL A 129 -10.48 2.40 4.32
N TYR A 130 -11.39 1.59 4.84
CA TYR A 130 -11.49 0.16 4.56
C TYR A 130 -12.54 -0.05 3.48
N VAL A 131 -12.18 -0.70 2.37
CA VAL A 131 -13.10 -1.04 1.29
C VAL A 131 -13.18 -2.56 1.21
N ASN A 132 -14.28 -3.17 1.67
CA ASN A 132 -14.42 -4.62 1.69
C ASN A 132 -13.17 -5.30 2.29
N ALA A 133 -12.71 -4.87 3.47
CA ALA A 133 -11.32 -5.07 3.88
C ALA A 133 -11.13 -5.68 5.26
N PHE A 134 -10.05 -6.42 5.46
CA PHE A 134 -9.68 -6.83 6.81
C PHE A 134 -9.23 -5.61 7.63
N ALA A 135 -9.76 -5.46 8.85
CA ALA A 135 -9.32 -4.46 9.83
C ALA A 135 -8.94 -5.18 11.13
N PRO A 136 -7.82 -5.92 11.12
CA PRO A 136 -7.42 -6.79 12.23
C PRO A 136 -7.09 -6.00 13.50
N ASP A 137 -7.27 -6.64 14.63
CA ASP A 137 -6.65 -6.30 15.91
C ASP A 137 -5.31 -7.04 16.06
N SER A 138 -4.55 -6.70 17.10
CA SER A 138 -3.28 -7.33 17.42
C SER A 138 -3.41 -8.84 17.58
N GLY A 139 -2.54 -9.58 16.90
CA GLY A 139 -2.54 -11.04 16.89
C GLY A 139 -3.47 -11.68 15.86
N GLU A 140 -4.40 -10.94 15.25
CA GLU A 140 -5.31 -11.49 14.23
C GLU A 140 -4.66 -11.55 12.84
N SER A 141 -5.04 -12.54 12.02
CA SER A 141 -4.61 -12.67 10.63
C SER A 141 -5.79 -12.58 9.66
N ALA A 142 -5.52 -12.32 8.37
CA ALA A 142 -6.58 -12.23 7.37
C ALA A 142 -7.31 -13.58 7.19
N THR A 143 -6.57 -14.69 7.17
CA THR A 143 -7.16 -16.04 7.11
C THR A 143 -8.00 -16.36 8.34
N GLY A 144 -7.52 -16.00 9.54
CA GLY A 144 -8.28 -16.20 10.78
C GLY A 144 -9.56 -15.38 10.85
N LEU A 145 -9.57 -14.19 10.23
CA LEU A 145 -10.72 -13.28 10.24
C LEU A 145 -11.80 -13.60 9.21
N ALA A 146 -11.49 -14.30 8.12
CA ALA A 146 -12.45 -14.54 7.03
C ALA A 146 -13.75 -15.21 7.51
N GLY A 147 -13.66 -16.03 8.56
CA GLY A 147 -14.80 -16.66 9.21
C GLY A 147 -15.37 -17.85 8.42
N PRO A 148 -16.26 -18.65 9.02
CA PRO A 148 -16.75 -19.90 8.44
C PRO A 148 -17.57 -19.71 7.17
N ASP A 149 -18.24 -18.57 7.01
CA ASP A 149 -19.11 -18.27 5.86
C ASP A 149 -18.34 -17.73 4.65
N SER A 150 -17.03 -17.56 4.75
CA SER A 150 -16.19 -17.13 3.63
C SER A 150 -16.05 -18.24 2.59
N ALA A 151 -16.06 -17.86 1.31
CA ALA A 151 -15.67 -18.74 0.21
C ALA A 151 -14.20 -19.22 0.32
N LEU A 152 -13.38 -18.58 1.16
CA LEU A 152 -12.01 -19.00 1.45
C LEU A 152 -11.92 -20.10 2.53
N SER A 153 -13.03 -20.42 3.21
CA SER A 153 -13.09 -21.40 4.31
C SER A 153 -13.48 -22.82 3.86
N ALA A 154 -13.76 -23.02 2.57
CA ALA A 154 -13.91 -24.36 2.00
C ALA A 154 -12.56 -25.08 1.90
N ASP A 155 -12.56 -26.33 1.39
CA ASP A 155 -11.33 -27.08 1.13
C ASP A 155 -10.35 -26.23 0.29
N PRO A 156 -9.18 -25.86 0.83
CA PRO A 156 -8.22 -25.01 0.14
C PRO A 156 -7.78 -25.56 -1.23
N THR A 157 -7.79 -26.89 -1.42
CA THR A 157 -7.46 -27.53 -2.70
C THR A 157 -8.52 -27.30 -3.77
N THR A 158 -9.74 -26.89 -3.40
CA THR A 158 -10.82 -26.50 -4.33
C THR A 158 -10.80 -25.01 -4.67
N ILE A 159 -10.11 -24.21 -3.86
CA ILE A 159 -10.06 -22.75 -3.96
C ILE A 159 -8.77 -22.30 -4.68
N PHE A 160 -7.64 -22.91 -4.35
CA PHE A 160 -6.33 -22.43 -4.75
C PHE A 160 -5.59 -23.40 -5.67
N ASN A 161 -4.84 -22.82 -6.61
CA ASN A 161 -3.67 -23.47 -7.19
C ASN A 161 -2.47 -23.06 -6.32
N PHE A 162 -1.87 -24.03 -5.64
CA PHE A 162 -0.68 -23.82 -4.82
C PHE A 162 0.56 -23.85 -5.72
N VAL A 163 1.35 -22.78 -5.68
CA VAL A 163 2.68 -22.75 -6.29
C VAL A 163 3.69 -22.95 -5.14
N PRO A 164 4.30 -24.15 -5.04
CA PRO A 164 5.16 -24.48 -3.91
C PRO A 164 6.44 -23.66 -3.95
N ALA A 165 6.87 -23.12 -2.81
CA ALA A 165 8.20 -22.55 -2.70
C ALA A 165 9.29 -23.63 -2.78
N THR A 166 8.97 -24.89 -2.41
CA THR A 166 9.52 -26.19 -2.92
C THR A 166 9.04 -27.40 -2.06
N LEU A 167 7.71 -27.55 -1.90
CA LEU A 167 6.93 -28.59 -1.13
C LEU A 167 6.43 -28.14 0.27
N PRO A 168 5.65 -28.98 1.00
CA PRO A 168 4.24 -28.76 1.43
C PRO A 168 3.95 -27.42 2.14
N PRO A 169 2.70 -26.90 2.17
CA PRO A 169 2.42 -25.47 2.31
C PRO A 169 3.25 -24.75 3.38
N THR A 170 4.04 -23.77 2.95
CA THR A 170 4.90 -22.94 3.80
C THR A 170 4.42 -21.49 3.79
N GLY A 171 4.96 -20.64 4.66
CA GLY A 171 4.69 -19.21 4.65
C GLY A 171 5.02 -18.52 3.31
N SER A 172 5.88 -19.11 2.48
CA SER A 172 6.23 -18.57 1.15
C SER A 172 5.45 -19.21 0.00
N THR A 173 4.56 -20.17 0.28
CA THR A 173 3.73 -20.81 -0.76
C THR A 173 2.81 -19.79 -1.39
N ASP A 174 2.91 -19.62 -2.71
CA ASP A 174 2.06 -18.72 -3.47
C ASP A 174 0.70 -19.34 -3.71
N LEU A 175 -0.35 -18.54 -3.50
CA LEU A 175 -1.73 -18.91 -3.71
C LEU A 175 -2.27 -18.15 -4.92
N TYR A 176 -2.70 -18.90 -5.93
CA TYR A 176 -3.52 -18.37 -7.02
C TYR A 176 -4.95 -18.84 -6.82
N LEU A 177 -5.93 -17.96 -7.01
CA LEU A 177 -7.32 -18.38 -7.06
C LEU A 177 -7.56 -19.23 -8.30
N LYS A 178 -8.27 -20.34 -8.14
CA LYS A 178 -8.79 -21.12 -9.26
C LYS A 178 -9.80 -20.28 -10.03
N ARG A 179 -9.88 -20.53 -11.34
CA ARG A 179 -10.85 -19.86 -12.23
C ARG A 179 -12.29 -19.96 -11.71
N SER A 180 -12.68 -21.13 -11.20
CA SER A 180 -14.00 -21.34 -10.59
C SER A 180 -14.26 -20.34 -9.47
N THR A 181 -13.35 -20.25 -8.50
CA THR A 181 -13.43 -19.32 -7.37
C THR A 181 -13.51 -17.86 -7.82
N VAL A 182 -12.71 -17.48 -8.84
CA VAL A 182 -12.76 -16.11 -9.38
C VAL A 182 -14.15 -15.80 -9.92
N PHE A 183 -14.73 -16.72 -10.68
CA PHE A 183 -16.00 -16.52 -11.36
C PHE A 183 -17.22 -16.54 -10.43
N THR A 184 -17.17 -17.37 -9.39
CA THR A 184 -18.32 -17.62 -8.50
C THR A 184 -18.32 -16.77 -7.25
N SER A 185 -17.14 -16.34 -6.76
CA SER A 185 -17.05 -15.78 -5.40
C SER A 185 -16.16 -14.54 -5.26
N PHE A 186 -15.10 -14.40 -6.06
CA PHE A 186 -14.19 -13.26 -5.92
C PHE A 186 -14.62 -12.03 -6.74
N ALA A 187 -14.89 -12.21 -8.05
CA ALA A 187 -15.15 -11.13 -8.99
C ALA A 187 -16.61 -11.10 -9.45
N THR A 188 -17.55 -11.40 -8.55
CA THR A 188 -18.96 -11.69 -8.89
C THR A 188 -19.69 -10.54 -9.59
N GLY A 189 -19.26 -9.30 -9.34
CA GLY A 189 -19.82 -8.09 -9.97
C GLY A 189 -19.30 -7.77 -11.37
N LEU A 190 -18.31 -8.51 -11.89
CA LEU A 190 -17.69 -8.23 -13.19
C LEU A 190 -18.31 -9.06 -14.33
N SER A 191 -18.11 -8.59 -15.57
CA SER A 191 -18.45 -9.34 -16.79
C SER A 191 -17.62 -10.64 -16.87
N SER A 192 -18.06 -11.61 -17.67
CA SER A 192 -17.29 -12.85 -17.89
C SER A 192 -15.92 -12.60 -18.52
N GLU A 193 -15.81 -11.57 -19.36
CA GLU A 193 -14.55 -11.15 -19.99
C GLU A 193 -13.59 -10.58 -18.94
N ASP A 194 -14.06 -9.64 -18.12
CA ASP A 194 -13.26 -9.05 -17.04
C ASP A 194 -12.86 -10.07 -15.98
N LYS A 195 -13.75 -11.02 -15.65
CA LYS A 195 -13.40 -12.17 -14.79
C LYS A 195 -12.25 -12.98 -15.40
N GLY A 196 -12.25 -13.15 -16.73
CA GLY A 196 -11.15 -13.78 -17.46
C GLY A 196 -9.83 -13.02 -17.31
N LEU A 197 -9.87 -11.69 -17.39
CA LEU A 197 -8.70 -10.83 -17.14
C LEU A 197 -8.21 -10.98 -15.70
N VAL A 198 -9.11 -10.92 -14.71
CA VAL A 198 -8.76 -11.14 -13.29
C VAL A 198 -8.06 -12.47 -13.09
N VAL A 199 -8.52 -13.56 -13.73
CA VAL A 199 -7.84 -14.87 -13.64
C VAL A 199 -6.42 -14.81 -14.21
N ALA A 200 -6.22 -14.10 -15.32
CA ALA A 200 -4.95 -14.05 -16.04
C ALA A 200 -3.91 -13.11 -15.40
N THR A 201 -4.34 -12.07 -14.71
CA THR A 201 -3.46 -11.01 -14.19
C THR A 201 -3.20 -11.09 -12.69
N GLN A 202 -3.59 -12.18 -12.03
CA GLN A 202 -3.41 -12.33 -10.59
C GLN A 202 -1.95 -12.13 -10.18
N ARG A 203 -1.71 -11.22 -9.24
CA ARG A 203 -0.49 -11.23 -8.43
C ARG A 203 -0.71 -12.18 -7.25
N PRO A 204 0.03 -13.31 -7.15
CA PRO A 204 -0.20 -14.25 -6.08
C PRO A 204 0.08 -13.61 -4.72
N ALA A 205 -0.64 -14.07 -3.69
CA ALA A 205 -0.32 -13.77 -2.31
C ALA A 205 0.28 -15.02 -1.65
N THR A 206 1.28 -14.84 -0.79
CA THR A 206 1.79 -15.99 -0.04
C THR A 206 0.83 -16.38 1.06
N LEU A 207 0.81 -17.66 1.43
CA LEU A 207 0.11 -18.12 2.63
C LEU A 207 0.56 -17.37 3.89
N GLY A 208 1.86 -17.04 3.98
CA GLY A 208 2.45 -16.27 5.07
C GLY A 208 1.87 -14.86 5.17
N ALA A 209 1.75 -14.13 4.06
CA ALA A 209 1.12 -12.80 4.06
C ALA A 209 -0.29 -12.83 4.65
N LEU A 210 -1.09 -13.81 4.25
CA LEU A 210 -2.48 -13.90 4.70
C LEU A 210 -2.62 -14.42 6.14
N SER A 211 -1.63 -15.15 6.64
CA SER A 211 -1.68 -15.83 7.96
C SER A 211 -0.81 -15.17 9.03
N GLU A 212 0.02 -14.19 8.66
CA GLU A 212 0.86 -13.48 9.62
C GLU A 212 0.00 -12.65 10.59
N PRO A 213 0.23 -12.77 11.91
CA PRO A 213 -0.48 -11.98 12.91
C PRO A 213 -0.24 -10.47 12.77
N SER A 214 -1.29 -9.67 12.96
CA SER A 214 -1.20 -8.21 13.00
C SER A 214 -0.48 -7.67 14.23
N GLY A 215 0.19 -6.53 14.05
CA GLY A 215 0.72 -5.70 15.13
C GLY A 215 -0.35 -4.81 15.78
N THR A 216 0.09 -3.71 16.39
CA THR A 216 -0.83 -2.71 16.95
C THR A 216 -1.61 -2.00 15.84
N PRO A 217 -2.94 -2.06 15.83
CA PRO A 217 -3.71 -1.50 14.74
C PRO A 217 -3.80 0.03 14.79
N ALA A 218 -3.60 0.67 13.63
CA ALA A 218 -3.66 2.12 13.47
C ALA A 218 -5.06 2.71 13.78
N TRP A 219 -6.14 1.95 13.57
CA TRP A 219 -7.51 2.42 13.82
C TRP A 219 -7.79 2.72 15.30
N ARG A 220 -6.93 2.30 16.24
CA ARG A 220 -7.03 2.68 17.66
C ARG A 220 -6.76 4.15 17.91
N THR A 221 -5.96 4.80 17.06
CA THR A 221 -5.55 6.20 17.22
C THR A 221 -5.91 7.07 16.03
N ILE A 222 -6.23 6.47 14.87
CA ILE A 222 -6.56 7.17 13.63
C ILE A 222 -8.04 6.93 13.30
N PRO A 223 -8.85 7.97 13.07
CA PRO A 223 -10.24 7.83 12.63
C PRO A 223 -10.36 6.96 11.38
N SER A 224 -11.39 6.14 11.32
CA SER A 224 -11.59 5.19 10.23
C SER A 224 -13.00 5.22 9.63
N TRP A 225 -13.06 4.89 8.34
CA TRP A 225 -14.30 4.70 7.58
C TRP A 225 -14.30 3.32 6.97
N TYR A 226 -15.49 2.77 6.79
CA TYR A 226 -15.65 1.43 6.24
C TYR A 226 -16.75 1.40 5.19
N LEU A 227 -16.39 1.04 3.96
CA LEU A 227 -17.31 0.74 2.87
C LEU A 227 -17.59 -0.77 2.85
N ILE A 228 -18.81 -1.15 3.23
CA ILE A 228 -19.21 -2.56 3.37
C ILE A 228 -19.76 -3.09 2.05
N GLY A 229 -19.13 -4.14 1.54
CA GLY A 229 -19.54 -4.85 0.34
C GLY A 229 -20.65 -5.84 0.63
N THR A 230 -21.89 -5.48 0.32
CA THR A 230 -23.08 -6.27 0.70
C THR A 230 -23.20 -7.64 0.02
N ARG A 231 -22.43 -7.89 -1.04
CA ARG A 231 -22.40 -9.15 -1.81
C ARG A 231 -21.02 -9.81 -1.83
N ASP A 232 -20.12 -9.36 -0.95
CA ASP A 232 -18.79 -9.94 -0.84
C ASP A 232 -18.86 -11.35 -0.24
N GLN A 233 -18.32 -12.34 -0.96
CA GLN A 233 -18.26 -13.73 -0.52
C GLN A 233 -16.89 -14.11 0.03
N ILE A 234 -15.88 -13.25 -0.13
CA ILE A 234 -14.52 -13.46 0.37
C ILE A 234 -14.44 -12.98 1.81
N ILE A 235 -14.92 -11.77 2.08
CA ILE A 235 -15.08 -11.22 3.43
C ILE A 235 -16.57 -10.98 3.63
N PRO A 236 -17.31 -11.90 4.25
CA PRO A 236 -18.76 -11.76 4.38
C PRO A 236 -19.16 -10.43 5.05
N PRO A 237 -20.29 -9.80 4.67
CA PRO A 237 -20.70 -8.50 5.22
C PRO A 237 -20.83 -8.47 6.74
N THR A 238 -21.16 -9.62 7.35
CA THR A 238 -21.24 -9.80 8.80
C THR A 238 -19.86 -9.64 9.46
N VAL A 239 -18.84 -10.27 8.87
CA VAL A 239 -17.43 -10.17 9.29
C VAL A 239 -16.92 -8.74 9.12
N GLN A 240 -17.19 -8.11 7.96
CA GLN A 240 -16.84 -6.71 7.71
C GLN A 240 -17.43 -5.78 8.77
N ARG A 241 -18.72 -5.95 9.08
CA ARG A 241 -19.42 -5.12 10.08
C ARG A 241 -18.86 -5.32 11.48
N ALA A 242 -18.54 -6.56 11.87
CA ALA A 242 -17.94 -6.84 13.17
C ALA A 242 -16.59 -6.11 13.33
N MET A 243 -15.73 -6.19 12.31
CA MET A 243 -14.46 -5.46 12.30
C MET A 243 -14.65 -3.93 12.31
N ALA A 244 -15.58 -3.41 11.51
CA ALA A 244 -15.89 -1.98 11.45
C ALA A 244 -16.41 -1.44 12.80
N THR A 245 -17.31 -2.18 13.46
CA THR A 245 -17.82 -1.84 14.80
C THR A 245 -16.69 -1.82 15.83
N ARG A 246 -15.83 -2.84 15.84
CA ARG A 246 -14.67 -2.89 16.73
C ARG A 246 -13.71 -1.72 16.51
N ALA A 247 -13.48 -1.36 15.24
CA ALA A 247 -12.61 -0.25 14.87
C ALA A 247 -13.23 1.14 15.11
N GLY A 248 -14.49 1.23 15.55
CA GLY A 248 -15.22 2.49 15.68
C GLY A 248 -15.41 3.21 14.36
N SER A 249 -15.42 2.48 13.23
CA SER A 249 -15.46 3.08 11.90
C SER A 249 -16.82 3.69 11.58
N VAL A 250 -16.82 4.80 10.85
CA VAL A 250 -18.03 5.31 10.20
C VAL A 250 -18.36 4.40 9.00
N THR A 251 -19.47 3.66 9.09
CA THR A 251 -19.86 2.68 8.06
C THR A 251 -20.72 3.31 6.97
N ARG A 252 -20.43 2.99 5.71
CA ARG A 252 -21.31 3.23 4.55
C ARG A 252 -21.57 1.89 3.85
N PRO A 253 -22.83 1.51 3.58
CA PRO A 253 -23.10 0.38 2.70
C PRO A 253 -22.70 0.75 1.26
N SER A 254 -22.15 -0.18 0.49
CA SER A 254 -22.00 0.03 -0.95
C SER A 254 -23.40 0.04 -1.60
N THR A 255 -23.75 1.14 -2.25
CA THR A 255 -24.88 1.17 -3.17
C THR A 255 -24.52 0.31 -4.39
N PRO A 256 -25.44 -0.50 -4.94
CA PRO A 256 -25.22 -1.13 -6.22
C PRO A 256 -24.89 -0.03 -7.24
N ALA A 257 -23.76 -0.17 -7.94
CA ALA A 257 -23.53 0.65 -9.14
C ALA A 257 -24.71 0.39 -10.08
N THR A 258 -25.49 1.43 -10.35
CA THR A 258 -26.36 1.44 -11.52
C THR A 258 -25.47 1.19 -12.73
N SER A 259 -25.81 0.14 -13.48
CA SER A 259 -25.17 -0.34 -14.69
C SER A 259 -24.53 0.78 -15.52
N ALA A 260 -23.23 0.66 -15.77
CA ALA A 260 -22.53 1.29 -16.88
C ALA A 260 -21.49 0.30 -17.41
#